data_AF-A0ABD5NZQ5-F1
#
_entry.id   AF-A0ABD5NZQ5-F1
#
_cell.length_a   1.000
_cell.length_b   1.000
_cell.length_c   1.000
_cell.angle_alpha   90.00
_cell.angle_beta   90.00
_cell.angle_gamma   90.00
#
_symmetry.space_group_name_H-M   'P 1'
#
loop_
_entity.id
_entity.type
_entity.pdbx_description
1 polymer ?
#
loop_
_entity_poly.entity_id
_entity_poly.type
_entity_poly.pdbx_seq_one_letter_code
_entity_poly.pdbx_strand_id
1 'polypeptide(L)'
;DLDTNERTAWEEFGDALGDLVAENDIDVSEAAYIDSVSALHMAYLDSRGREHVTEVTQPLDREPDARFELVPIDLQSPEDFQEYLAFNLKCQIRDCFVRMGVQPPEAFQVLGYGRYEATERYNKVEFYPKYHDPKNEALLK
;
A
#
# COMPACT_ATOMS: atom_id res chain seq x y z
N ASP A 1 16.54 9.69 12.59
CA ASP A 1 17.70 8.87 12.20
C ASP A 1 17.52 7.48 12.75
N LEU A 2 17.58 6.47 11.87
CA LEU A 2 17.62 5.08 12.30
C LEU A 2 18.89 4.84 13.12
N ASP A 3 18.77 4.09 14.21
CA ASP A 3 19.92 3.72 15.03
C ASP A 3 20.79 2.68 14.30
N THR A 4 21.97 2.41 14.86
CA THR A 4 22.93 1.48 14.24
C THR A 4 22.38 0.06 14.14
N ASN A 5 21.59 -0.40 15.11
CA ASN A 5 21.03 -1.75 15.11
C ASN A 5 19.95 -1.91 14.04
N GLU A 6 19.10 -0.89 13.86
CA GLU A 6 18.10 -0.88 12.80
C GLU A 6 18.75 -0.95 11.42
N ARG A 7 19.85 -0.23 11.20
CA ARG A 7 20.60 -0.31 9.93
C ARG A 7 21.19 -1.70 9.70
N THR A 8 21.81 -2.29 10.72
CA THR A 8 22.34 -3.66 10.64
C THR A 8 21.24 -4.66 10.31
N ALA A 9 20.06 -4.53 10.92
CA ALA A 9 18.93 -5.42 10.63
C ALA A 9 18.46 -5.31 9.17
N TRP A 10 18.45 -4.11 8.59
CA TRP A 10 18.15 -3.91 7.18
C TRP A 10 19.22 -4.48 6.24
N GLU A 11 20.49 -4.37 6.61
CA GLU A 11 21.60 -5.00 5.89
C GLU A 11 21.46 -6.53 5.91
N GLU A 12 21.23 -7.13 7.09
CA GLU A 12 21.02 -8.57 7.24
C GLU A 12 19.82 -9.08 6.45
N PHE A 13 18.70 -8.34 6.46
CA PHE A 13 17.54 -8.66 5.64
C PHE A 13 17.87 -8.60 4.14
N GLY A 14 18.59 -7.56 3.70
CA GLY A 14 19.00 -7.39 2.31
C GLY A 14 19.89 -8.54 1.83
N ASP A 15 20.85 -8.96 2.64
CA ASP A 15 21.73 -10.09 2.35
C ASP A 15 20.92 -11.40 2.27
N ALA A 16 20.06 -11.67 3.24
CA ALA A 16 19.21 -12.86 3.24
C ALA A 16 18.26 -12.92 2.04
N LEU A 17 17.70 -11.77 1.63
CA LEU A 17 16.90 -11.68 0.41
C LEU A 17 17.76 -11.96 -0.83
N GLY A 18 18.96 -11.39 -0.90
CA GLY A 18 19.91 -11.62 -1.98
C GLY A 18 20.27 -13.10 -2.15
N ASP A 19 20.54 -13.80 -1.05
CA ASP A 19 20.81 -15.24 -1.04
C ASP A 19 19.61 -16.04 -1.58
N LEU A 20 18.39 -15.75 -1.09
CA LEU A 20 17.18 -16.43 -1.55
C LEU A 20 16.92 -16.25 -3.05
N VAL A 21 17.16 -15.03 -3.55
CA VAL A 21 17.02 -14.66 -4.96
C VAL A 21 18.01 -15.45 -5.82
N ALA A 22 19.27 -15.51 -5.39
CA ALA A 22 20.32 -16.26 -6.08
C ALA A 22 20.06 -17.77 -6.07
N GLU A 23 19.59 -18.32 -4.96
CA GLU A 23 19.26 -19.75 -4.81
C GLU A 23 18.11 -20.19 -5.74
N ASN A 24 17.14 -19.31 -5.98
CA ASN A 24 15.94 -19.63 -6.76
C ASN A 24 15.99 -19.14 -8.22
N ASP A 25 17.10 -18.55 -8.66
CA ASP A 25 17.27 -17.95 -10.00
C ASP A 25 16.12 -16.98 -10.36
N ILE A 26 15.72 -16.15 -9.39
CA ILE A 26 14.63 -15.18 -9.55
C ILE A 26 15.24 -13.84 -9.92
N ASP A 27 14.78 -13.22 -11.01
CA ASP A 27 15.11 -11.82 -11.28
C ASP A 27 14.18 -10.89 -10.48
N VAL A 28 14.73 -10.28 -9.42
CA VAL A 28 14.03 -9.28 -8.60
C VAL A 28 14.55 -7.87 -8.82
N SER A 29 15.43 -7.65 -9.81
CA SER A 29 16.06 -6.34 -10.03
C SER A 29 15.03 -5.22 -10.16
N GLU A 30 13.92 -5.48 -10.85
CA GLU A 30 12.79 -4.57 -10.99
C GLU A 30 11.82 -4.63 -9.78
N ALA A 31 11.70 -5.78 -9.11
CA ALA A 31 10.74 -5.98 -8.02
C ALA A 31 11.22 -5.44 -6.66
N ALA A 32 12.53 -5.35 -6.45
CA ALA A 32 13.15 -4.84 -5.23
C ALA A 32 13.66 -3.39 -5.36
N TYR A 33 13.42 -2.75 -6.51
CA TYR A 33 13.87 -1.39 -6.79
C TYR A 33 12.82 -0.34 -6.44
N ILE A 34 13.21 0.62 -5.61
CA ILE A 34 12.42 1.84 -5.35
C ILE A 34 13.06 2.97 -6.14
N ASP A 35 12.43 3.34 -7.25
CA ASP A 35 12.89 4.41 -8.16
C ASP A 35 12.88 5.78 -7.47
N SER A 36 11.78 6.11 -6.79
CA SER A 36 11.69 7.32 -5.98
C SER A 36 10.52 7.29 -5.01
N VAL A 37 10.55 8.16 -4.02
CA VAL A 37 9.45 8.43 -3.08
C VAL A 37 9.11 9.91 -3.10
N SER A 38 7.83 10.24 -2.95
CA SER A 38 7.40 11.63 -2.87
C SER A 38 7.57 12.19 -1.45
N ALA A 39 7.48 13.51 -1.32
CA ALA A 39 7.16 14.13 -0.04
C ALA A 39 5.75 13.73 0.43
N LEU A 40 5.47 13.92 1.72
CA LEU A 40 4.14 13.72 2.30
C LEU A 40 3.16 14.74 1.70
N HIS A 41 2.02 14.26 1.20
CA HIS A 41 0.89 15.08 0.82
C HIS A 41 -0.32 14.76 1.70
N MET A 42 -1.17 15.76 1.91
CA MET A 42 -2.35 15.67 2.76
C MET A 42 -3.59 15.96 1.94
N ALA A 43 -4.58 15.08 2.03
CA ALA A 43 -5.94 15.32 1.58
C ALA A 43 -6.82 15.64 2.79
N TYR A 44 -7.60 16.72 2.73
CA TYR A 44 -8.53 17.09 3.80
C TYR A 44 -9.80 17.72 3.24
N LEU A 45 -10.90 17.62 3.98
CA LEU A 45 -12.16 18.28 3.64
C LEU A 45 -12.23 19.65 4.32
N ASP A 46 -12.60 20.69 3.56
CA ASP A 46 -12.90 21.99 4.14
C ASP A 46 -14.26 22.01 4.86
N SER A 47 -14.60 23.14 5.48
CA SER A 47 -15.88 23.34 6.19
C SER A 47 -17.12 23.21 5.31
N ARG A 48 -16.97 23.15 3.99
CA ARG A 48 -18.03 22.95 2.99
C ARG A 48 -18.00 21.54 2.39
N GLY A 49 -17.17 20.65 2.93
CA GLY A 49 -17.03 19.28 2.46
C GLY A 49 -16.30 19.14 1.12
N ARG A 50 -15.55 20.16 0.68
CA ARG A 50 -14.73 20.06 -0.53
C ARG A 50 -13.36 19.50 -0.18
N GLU A 51 -12.90 18.54 -0.96
CA GLU A 51 -11.57 17.97 -0.83
C GLU A 51 -10.50 18.96 -1.32
N HIS A 52 -9.44 19.08 -0.53
CA HIS A 52 -8.22 19.80 -0.84
C HIS A 52 -7.06 18.83 -0.70
N VAL A 53 -6.21 18.76 -1.73
CA VAL A 53 -4.97 17.99 -1.71
C VAL A 53 -3.81 18.96 -1.80
N THR A 54 -2.83 18.84 -0.92
CA THR A 54 -1.62 19.68 -0.95
C THR A 54 -0.80 19.40 -2.20
N GLU A 55 -0.32 20.45 -2.88
CA GLU A 55 0.63 20.30 -3.96
C GLU A 55 1.98 19.79 -3.43
N VAL A 56 2.52 18.77 -4.11
CA VAL A 56 3.85 18.22 -3.83
C VAL A 56 4.58 18.02 -5.16
N THR A 57 5.89 18.22 -5.14
CA THR A 57 6.74 17.92 -6.29
C THR A 57 6.69 16.42 -6.55
N GLN A 58 6.16 16.04 -7.71
CA GLN A 58 6.24 14.66 -8.18
C GLN A 58 7.68 14.39 -8.61
N PRO A 59 8.35 13.39 -8.01
CA PRO A 59 9.79 13.20 -8.25
C PRO A 59 10.09 12.62 -9.64
N LEU A 60 9.09 12.01 -10.29
CA LEU A 60 9.22 11.30 -11.55
C LEU A 60 8.14 11.75 -12.54
N ASP A 61 8.46 11.77 -13.84
CA ASP A 61 7.51 12.07 -14.94
C ASP A 61 6.69 10.83 -15.33
N ARG A 62 6.09 10.18 -14.32
CA ARG A 62 5.19 9.02 -14.45
C ARG A 62 4.29 8.89 -13.24
N GLU A 63 3.16 8.20 -13.38
CA GLU A 63 2.35 7.82 -12.23
C GLU A 63 3.10 6.81 -11.33
N PRO A 64 2.94 6.91 -9.99
CA PRO A 64 3.51 5.95 -9.08
C PRO A 64 2.71 4.65 -9.08
N ASP A 65 3.43 3.53 -8.96
CA ASP A 65 2.86 2.19 -8.95
C ASP A 65 2.01 1.94 -7.70
N ALA A 66 2.42 2.52 -6.57
CA ALA A 66 1.70 2.51 -5.30
C ALA A 66 1.68 3.90 -4.66
N ARG A 67 0.63 4.21 -3.92
CA ARG A 67 0.53 5.43 -3.11
C ARG A 67 0.15 5.03 -1.71
N PHE A 68 1.07 5.10 -0.76
CA PHE A 68 0.73 4.83 0.63
C PHE A 68 -0.23 5.91 1.15
N GLU A 69 -1.42 5.49 1.55
CA GLU A 69 -2.48 6.37 2.03
C GLU A 69 -2.78 6.04 3.50
N LEU A 70 -2.51 7.00 4.37
CA LEU A 70 -2.72 6.87 5.81
C LEU A 70 -4.03 7.57 6.18
N VAL A 71 -5.01 6.80 6.65
CA VAL A 71 -6.18 7.38 7.32
C VAL A 71 -5.76 7.93 8.69
N PRO A 72 -6.56 8.77 9.36
CA PRO A 72 -6.23 9.30 10.70
C PRO A 72 -6.21 8.20 11.78
N ILE A 73 -5.17 7.38 11.80
CA ILE A 73 -4.87 6.35 12.80
C ILE A 73 -3.64 6.74 13.58
N ASP A 74 -3.60 6.29 14.83
CA ASP A 74 -2.52 6.59 15.76
C ASP A 74 -1.50 5.46 15.75
N LEU A 75 -0.44 5.61 14.95
CA LEU A 75 0.66 4.64 14.86
C LEU A 75 1.61 4.87 16.04
N GLN A 76 1.75 3.87 16.92
CA GLN A 76 2.49 4.02 18.19
C GLN A 76 3.99 3.75 18.04
N SER A 77 4.39 3.05 16.97
CA SER A 77 5.76 2.59 16.76
C SER A 77 6.14 2.54 15.28
N PRO A 78 7.45 2.52 14.96
CA PRO A 78 7.93 2.19 13.62
C PRO A 78 7.44 0.83 13.12
N GLU A 79 7.35 -0.17 14.01
CA GLU A 79 6.85 -1.50 13.70
C GLU A 79 5.37 -1.45 13.27
N ASP A 80 4.53 -0.71 14.00
CA ASP A 80 3.12 -0.51 13.63
C ASP A 80 3.00 0.16 12.25
N PHE A 81 3.88 1.12 11.96
CA PHE A 81 3.92 1.78 10.67
C PHE A 81 4.30 0.80 9.56
N GLN A 82 5.30 -0.05 9.76
CA GLN A 82 5.71 -1.06 8.79
C GLN A 82 4.61 -2.08 8.53
N GLU A 83 3.95 -2.56 9.58
CA GLU A 83 2.81 -3.49 9.46
C GLU A 83 1.66 -2.83 8.67
N TYR A 84 1.32 -1.58 8.99
CA TYR A 84 0.27 -0.86 8.29
C TYR A 84 0.64 -0.56 6.82
N LEU A 85 1.89 -0.18 6.55
CA LEU A 85 2.40 0.01 5.18
C LEU A 85 2.25 -1.28 4.37
N ALA A 86 2.74 -2.40 4.89
CA ALA A 86 2.64 -3.70 4.22
C ALA A 86 1.17 -4.10 3.99
N PHE A 87 0.30 -3.89 4.98
CA PHE A 87 -1.12 -4.16 4.88
C PHE A 87 -1.82 -3.27 3.83
N ASN A 88 -1.55 -1.97 3.83
CA ASN A 88 -2.11 -1.03 2.84
C ASN A 88 -1.67 -1.40 1.42
N LEU A 89 -0.40 -1.75 1.21
CA LEU A 89 0.10 -2.20 -0.09
C LEU A 89 -0.58 -3.49 -0.57
N LYS A 90 -0.81 -4.48 0.32
CA LYS A 90 -1.61 -5.67 0.00
C LYS A 90 -3.03 -5.31 -0.44
N CYS A 91 -3.66 -4.35 0.25
CA CYS A 91 -4.98 -3.84 -0.14
C CYS A 91 -4.97 -3.14 -1.50
N GLN A 92 -3.89 -2.45 -1.87
CA GLN A 92 -3.76 -1.82 -3.19
C GLN A 92 -3.60 -2.85 -4.31
N ILE A 93 -2.81 -3.91 -4.09
CA ILE A 93 -2.69 -5.02 -5.04
C ILE A 93 -4.06 -5.63 -5.29
N ARG A 94 -4.80 -5.93 -4.23
CA ARG A 94 -6.20 -6.39 -4.30
C ARG A 94 -7.07 -5.46 -5.13
N ASP A 95 -6.97 -4.15 -4.90
CA ASP A 95 -7.79 -3.15 -5.59
C ASP A 95 -7.55 -3.16 -7.11
N CYS A 96 -6.32 -3.44 -7.56
CA CYS A 96 -6.03 -3.62 -8.99
C CYS A 96 -6.87 -4.74 -9.61
N PHE A 97 -6.92 -5.93 -8.97
CA PHE A 97 -7.71 -7.06 -9.45
C PHE A 97 -9.21 -6.79 -9.42
N VAL A 98 -9.72 -6.27 -8.30
CA VAL A 98 -11.15 -5.97 -8.14
C VAL A 98 -11.62 -4.95 -9.17
N ARG A 99 -10.82 -3.91 -9.44
CA ARG A 99 -11.14 -2.90 -10.46
C ARG A 99 -11.08 -3.42 -11.89
N MET A 100 -10.34 -4.51 -12.13
CA MET A 100 -10.38 -5.25 -13.40
C MET A 100 -11.57 -6.22 -13.49
N GLY A 101 -12.39 -6.32 -12.44
CA GLY A 101 -13.53 -7.24 -12.38
C GLY A 101 -13.13 -8.69 -12.15
N VAL A 102 -11.92 -8.95 -11.62
CA VAL A 102 -11.41 -10.29 -11.36
C VAL A 102 -11.17 -10.51 -9.86
N GLN A 103 -11.21 -11.78 -9.45
CA GLN A 103 -10.93 -12.16 -8.07
C GLN A 103 -9.44 -11.97 -7.76
N PRO A 104 -9.08 -11.27 -6.66
CA PRO A 104 -7.68 -11.16 -6.25
C PRO A 104 -7.12 -12.52 -5.81
N PRO A 105 -5.80 -12.76 -5.94
CA PRO A 105 -5.17 -13.96 -5.39
C PRO A 105 -5.40 -14.10 -3.89
N GLU A 106 -5.42 -15.33 -3.37
CA GLU A 106 -5.73 -15.64 -1.96
C GLU A 106 -4.89 -14.82 -0.97
N ALA A 107 -3.58 -14.72 -1.21
CA ALA A 107 -2.65 -13.92 -0.39
C ALA A 107 -2.99 -12.42 -0.31
N PHE A 108 -3.83 -11.91 -1.21
CA PHE A 108 -4.28 -10.51 -1.27
C PHE A 108 -5.79 -10.36 -1.05
N GLN A 109 -6.51 -11.43 -0.70
CA GLN A 109 -7.91 -11.34 -0.26
C GLN A 109 -7.97 -10.83 1.18
N VAL A 110 -7.61 -9.56 1.38
CA VAL A 110 -7.59 -8.89 2.68
C VAL A 110 -8.72 -7.85 2.74
N LEU A 111 -9.33 -7.68 3.91
CA LEU A 111 -10.35 -6.64 4.15
C LEU A 111 -9.69 -5.39 4.70
N GLY A 112 -9.93 -4.23 4.09
CA GLY A 112 -9.38 -2.96 4.54
C GLY A 112 -9.22 -1.92 3.44
N TYR A 113 -8.79 -0.73 3.83
CA TYR A 113 -8.59 0.40 2.92
C TYR A 113 -7.27 0.25 2.16
N GLY A 114 -7.35 0.19 0.83
CA GLY A 114 -6.21 0.33 -0.08
C GLY A 114 -6.12 1.78 -0.54
N ARG A 115 -6.47 2.04 -1.80
CA ARG A 115 -6.60 3.42 -2.31
C ARG A 115 -7.98 3.99 -1.99
N TYR A 116 -8.05 5.22 -1.51
CA TYR A 116 -9.29 5.96 -1.23
C TYR A 116 -10.19 5.98 -2.46
N GLU A 117 -9.63 6.27 -3.63
CA GLU A 117 -10.37 6.28 -4.90
C GLU A 117 -11.04 4.93 -5.21
N ALA A 118 -10.37 3.81 -4.92
CA ALA A 118 -10.93 2.48 -5.13
C ALA A 118 -12.12 2.24 -4.18
N THR A 119 -11.96 2.58 -2.91
CA THR A 119 -13.03 2.49 -1.90
C THR A 119 -14.25 3.33 -2.28
N GLU A 120 -14.04 4.56 -2.75
CA GLU A 120 -15.13 5.42 -3.22
C GLU A 120 -15.91 4.79 -4.38
N ARG A 121 -15.22 4.10 -5.30
CA ARG A 121 -15.87 3.35 -6.38
C ARG A 121 -16.66 2.16 -5.84
N TYR A 122 -16.14 1.43 -4.86
CA TYR A 122 -16.85 0.31 -4.22
C TYR A 122 -18.15 0.76 -3.54
N ASN A 123 -18.16 1.97 -2.98
CA ASN A 123 -19.35 2.54 -2.35
C ASN A 123 -20.40 3.02 -3.35
N LYS A 124 -19.96 3.53 -4.51
CA LYS A 124 -20.85 4.15 -5.51
C LYS A 124 -21.40 3.16 -6.53
N VAL A 125 -20.74 2.03 -6.74
CA VAL A 125 -21.09 1.05 -7.78
C VAL A 125 -21.36 -0.31 -7.13
N GLU A 126 -22.62 -0.76 -7.19
CA GLU A 126 -23.10 -1.99 -6.55
C GLU A 126 -22.38 -3.27 -7.03
N PHE A 127 -21.84 -3.26 -8.25
CA PHE A 127 -21.12 -4.40 -8.82
C PHE A 127 -19.86 -4.79 -8.03
N TYR A 128 -19.17 -3.84 -7.39
CA TYR A 128 -17.89 -4.16 -6.76
C TYR A 128 -18.07 -4.84 -5.39
N PRO A 129 -17.32 -5.92 -5.12
CA PRO A 129 -17.26 -6.50 -3.78
C PRO A 129 -16.67 -5.48 -2.80
N LYS A 130 -17.31 -5.36 -1.62
CA LYS A 130 -16.94 -4.37 -0.61
C LYS A 130 -15.77 -4.83 0.26
N TYR A 131 -14.58 -4.98 -0.35
CA TYR A 131 -13.35 -5.35 0.36
C TYR A 131 -12.86 -4.29 1.35
N HIS A 132 -13.35 -3.05 1.27
CA HIS A 132 -13.04 -2.01 2.24
C HIS A 132 -13.78 -2.20 3.57
N ASP A 133 -14.84 -3.01 3.61
CA ASP A 133 -15.64 -3.25 4.81
C ASP A 133 -14.99 -4.37 5.64
N PRO A 134 -14.42 -4.06 6.83
CA PRO A 134 -13.77 -5.06 7.68
C PRO A 134 -14.74 -6.12 8.22
N LYS A 135 -16.06 -5.90 8.14
CA LYS A 135 -17.08 -6.87 8.58
C LYS A 135 -17.49 -7.85 7.49
N ASN A 136 -16.98 -7.68 6.26
CA ASN A 136 -17.37 -8.51 5.13
C ASN A 136 -16.48 -9.76 5.01
N GLU A 137 -16.44 -10.55 6.07
CA GLU A 137 -15.61 -11.77 6.18
C GLU A 137 -15.94 -12.82 5.12
N ALA A 138 -17.11 -12.75 4.50
CA ALA A 138 -17.53 -13.63 3.40
C ALA A 138 -16.65 -13.52 2.14
N LEU A 139 -15.83 -12.46 2.02
CA LEU A 139 -14.90 -12.26 0.91
C LEU A 139 -13.51 -12.86 1.15
N LEU A 140 -13.24 -13.35 2.35
CA LEU A 140 -12.02 -14.05 2.72
C LEU A 140 -12.16 -15.53 2.33
N LYS A 141 -11.07 -16.14 1.85
CA LYS A 141 -11.00 -17.57 1.52
C LYS A 141 -9.89 -18.23 2.31
#